data_AF-A0A8H5FYT2-F1
#
_entry.id   AF-A0A8H5FYT2-F1
#
_cell.length_a   1.000
_cell.length_b   1.000
_cell.length_c   1.000
_cell.angle_alpha   90.00
_cell.angle_beta   90.00
_cell.angle_gamma   90.00
#
_symmetry.space_group_name_H-M   'P 1'
#
loop_
_entity.id
_entity.type
_entity.pdbx_description
1 polymer ?
#
loop_
_entity_poly.entity_id
_entity_poly.type
_entity_poly.pdbx_seq_one_letter_code
_entity_poly.pdbx_strand_id
1 'polypeptide(L)'
;MVLLVQPSPGSDNTTYVVDVGSGSSCLMRPLLLSADPSNFVLGLTKTERHRLVFEPPPDTSLASSSDLANRAGGQWHIEVGHQKSISSSIAEASEPEISWYCQVAFKESSEFGEEDIIYASFAVAHRAYPTGFFWNNITCVRIFTVDDDLGNQQLERSKRPMYRIILHGNEVKKSYGAQSEVIKTLGSEMDRIRALRDIFGIKLQDKDEIHIKGRAAALKLD
;
A
#
# COMPACT_ATOMS: atom_id res chain seq x y z
N MET A 1 7.52 1.07 6.78
CA MET A 1 8.21 -0.06 7.44
C MET A 1 7.67 -1.34 6.83
N VAL A 2 8.54 -2.29 6.52
CA VAL A 2 8.19 -3.61 6.01
C VAL A 2 8.70 -4.64 7.02
N LEU A 3 8.01 -5.76 7.18
CA LEU A 3 8.38 -6.84 8.08
C LEU A 3 8.87 -8.03 7.28
N LEU A 4 9.97 -8.64 7.73
CA LEU A 4 10.45 -9.93 7.24
C LEU A 4 10.07 -10.99 8.27
N VAL A 5 9.26 -11.97 7.87
CA VAL A 5 8.60 -12.91 8.77
C VAL A 5 8.96 -14.34 8.41
N GLN A 6 9.46 -15.10 9.39
CA GLN A 6 9.63 -16.54 9.32
C GLN A 6 8.56 -17.20 10.22
N PRO A 7 7.56 -17.87 9.64
CA PRO A 7 6.33 -18.22 10.37
C PRO A 7 6.46 -19.43 11.30
N SER A 8 7.54 -20.21 11.24
CA SER A 8 7.70 -21.40 12.08
C SER A 8 9.15 -21.58 12.53
N PRO A 9 9.41 -21.76 13.83
CA PRO A 9 10.73 -22.14 14.31
C PRO A 9 11.14 -23.48 13.68
N GLY A 10 12.26 -23.50 12.96
CA GLY A 10 12.75 -24.69 12.27
C GLY A 10 12.18 -24.90 10.86
N SER A 11 11.52 -23.90 10.27
CA SER A 11 11.30 -23.89 8.83
C SER A 11 12.64 -23.88 8.08
N ASP A 12 12.57 -24.17 6.78
CA ASP A 12 13.64 -24.11 5.78
C ASP A 12 14.21 -22.69 5.53
N ASN A 13 14.18 -21.81 6.54
CA ASN A 13 14.49 -20.38 6.44
C ASN A 13 13.61 -19.62 5.42
N THR A 14 12.42 -20.14 5.09
CA THR A 14 11.47 -19.42 4.26
C THR A 14 11.04 -18.12 4.94
N THR A 15 11.34 -17.01 4.28
CA THR A 15 11.05 -15.65 4.74
C THR A 15 9.99 -15.02 3.85
N TYR A 16 9.00 -14.38 4.47
CA TYR A 16 7.96 -13.61 3.78
C TYR A 16 8.10 -12.12 4.08
N VAL A 17 7.84 -11.32 3.06
CA VAL A 17 7.69 -9.88 3.14
C VAL A 17 6.24 -9.55 3.46
N VAL A 18 6.04 -8.74 4.50
CA VAL A 18 4.72 -8.28 4.94
C VAL A 18 4.75 -6.77 5.12
N ASP A 19 3.81 -6.08 4.47
CA ASP A 19 3.61 -4.65 4.62
C ASP A 19 2.14 -4.35 4.91
N VAL A 20 1.89 -3.86 6.12
CA VAL A 20 0.57 -3.42 6.59
C VAL A 20 0.52 -1.90 6.85
N GLY A 21 1.58 -1.17 6.46
CA GLY A 21 1.80 0.23 6.82
C GLY A 21 1.74 1.20 5.64
N SER A 22 1.90 0.75 4.39
CA SER A 22 1.92 1.65 3.22
C SER A 22 0.52 2.14 2.76
N GLY A 23 -0.49 2.07 3.61
CA GLY A 23 -1.81 2.64 3.35
C GLY A 23 -2.49 2.05 2.11
N SER A 24 -2.83 2.87 1.12
CA SER A 24 -3.64 2.45 -0.02
C SER A 24 -2.92 1.48 -0.95
N SER A 25 -1.59 1.45 -0.96
CA SER A 25 -0.80 0.58 -1.82
C SER A 25 -0.21 -0.62 -1.07
N CYS A 26 -0.49 -0.83 0.23
CA CYS A 26 0.18 -1.89 0.99
C CYS A 26 0.00 -3.29 0.38
N LEU A 27 0.86 -4.23 0.79
CA LEU A 27 0.71 -5.62 0.39
C LEU A 27 -0.61 -6.17 0.94
N MET A 28 -1.40 -6.81 0.06
CA MET A 28 -2.64 -7.46 0.48
C MET A 28 -2.42 -8.85 1.08
N ARG A 29 -1.25 -9.44 0.81
CA ARG A 29 -0.88 -10.81 1.16
C ARG A 29 0.62 -10.88 1.49
N PRO A 30 1.05 -11.76 2.39
CA PRO A 30 2.47 -12.06 2.56
C PRO A 30 3.07 -12.51 1.23
N LEU A 31 4.21 -11.96 0.86
CA LEU A 31 4.90 -12.24 -0.39
C LEU A 31 6.21 -12.96 -0.07
N LEU A 32 6.48 -14.10 -0.70
CA LEU A 32 7.74 -14.81 -0.47
C LEU A 32 8.92 -13.91 -0.85
N LEU A 33 9.97 -13.89 -0.02
CA LEU A 33 11.21 -13.16 -0.31
C LEU A 33 11.99 -13.88 -1.42
N SER A 34 11.61 -13.63 -2.67
CA SER A 34 12.22 -14.22 -3.86
C SER A 34 12.02 -13.31 -5.07
N ALA A 35 13.06 -13.19 -5.91
CA ALA A 35 13.04 -12.44 -7.17
C ALA A 35 12.55 -13.29 -8.37
N ASP A 36 12.07 -14.51 -8.15
CA ASP A 36 11.50 -15.34 -9.21
C ASP A 36 10.32 -14.60 -9.89
N PRO A 37 10.31 -14.41 -11.22
CA PRO A 37 9.22 -13.72 -11.91
C PRO A 37 7.84 -14.36 -11.73
N SER A 38 7.78 -15.66 -11.42
CA SER A 38 6.55 -16.39 -11.10
C SER A 38 6.08 -16.16 -9.66
N ASN A 39 6.95 -15.63 -8.79
CA ASN A 39 6.62 -15.28 -7.41
C ASN A 39 5.89 -13.93 -7.35
N PHE A 40 4.59 -13.98 -7.55
CA PHE A 40 3.71 -12.84 -7.32
C PHE A 40 2.50 -13.24 -6.47
N VAL A 41 1.93 -12.26 -5.78
CA VAL A 41 0.64 -12.41 -5.09
C VAL A 41 -0.38 -11.46 -5.71
N LEU A 42 -1.64 -11.86 -5.65
CA LEU A 42 -2.72 -10.95 -6.03
C LEU A 42 -2.81 -9.78 -5.04
N GLY A 43 -3.28 -8.65 -5.53
CA GLY A 43 -3.64 -7.47 -4.76
C GLY A 43 -5.11 -7.46 -4.37
N LEU A 44 -5.78 -6.30 -4.46
CA LEU A 44 -7.21 -6.20 -4.13
C LEU A 44 -8.07 -7.19 -4.92
N THR A 45 -7.80 -7.31 -6.22
CA THR A 45 -8.53 -8.21 -7.13
C THR A 45 -7.54 -8.91 -8.06
N LYS A 46 -8.05 -9.71 -9.00
CA LYS A 46 -7.22 -10.33 -10.04
C LYS A 46 -6.49 -9.34 -10.97
N THR A 47 -6.87 -8.06 -10.97
CA THR A 47 -6.26 -7.03 -11.83
C THR A 47 -5.06 -6.34 -11.20
N GLU A 48 -4.79 -6.59 -9.91
CA GLU A 48 -3.65 -6.03 -9.19
C GLU A 48 -2.73 -7.19 -8.79
N ARG A 49 -1.43 -7.07 -9.02
CA ARG A 49 -0.40 -8.05 -8.64
C ARG A 49 0.72 -7.35 -7.90
N HIS A 50 1.36 -8.05 -6.99
CA HIS A 50 2.50 -7.59 -6.21
C HIS A 50 3.63 -8.60 -6.38
N ARG A 51 4.85 -8.11 -6.65
CA ARG A 51 6.05 -8.95 -6.80
C ARG A 51 7.25 -8.29 -6.15
N LEU A 52 8.31 -9.08 -5.98
CA LEU A 52 9.62 -8.57 -5.60
C LEU A 52 10.57 -8.62 -6.77
N VAL A 53 11.36 -7.56 -6.89
CA VAL A 53 12.50 -7.50 -7.80
C VAL A 53 13.74 -7.15 -6.97
N PHE A 54 14.88 -7.74 -7.31
CA PHE A 54 16.15 -7.45 -6.66
C PHE A 54 17.09 -6.78 -7.65
N GLU A 55 17.21 -5.47 -7.54
CA GLU A 55 17.94 -4.63 -8.48
C GLU A 55 18.68 -3.50 -7.73
N PRO A 56 19.81 -3.03 -8.27
CA PRO A 56 20.47 -1.84 -7.75
C PRO A 56 19.55 -0.60 -7.86
N PRO A 57 19.72 0.43 -7.01
CA PRO A 57 18.97 1.67 -7.16
C PRO A 57 19.19 2.28 -8.55
N PRO A 58 18.14 2.76 -9.24
CA PRO A 58 18.27 3.24 -10.62
C PRO A 58 19.20 4.46 -10.74
N ASP A 59 19.26 5.29 -9.70
CA ASP A 59 20.04 6.54 -9.69
C ASP A 59 21.47 6.38 -9.14
N THR A 60 22.01 5.16 -9.08
CA THR A 60 23.41 4.94 -8.67
C THR A 60 24.29 4.51 -9.84
N SER A 61 25.57 4.88 -9.79
CA SER A 61 26.59 4.38 -10.72
C SER A 61 26.70 2.85 -10.71
N LEU A 62 26.24 2.17 -9.64
CA LEU A 62 26.18 0.71 -9.58
C LEU A 62 25.18 0.12 -10.58
N ALA A 63 24.11 0.84 -10.96
CA ALA A 63 23.13 0.38 -11.95
C ALA A 63 23.73 0.25 -13.35
N SER A 64 24.78 1.02 -13.65
CA SER A 64 25.50 0.96 -14.93
C SER A 64 26.64 -0.08 -14.96
N SER A 65 26.92 -0.75 -13.83
CA SER A 65 28.05 -1.68 -13.72
C SER A 65 27.60 -3.13 -13.90
N SER A 66 28.01 -3.75 -14.99
CA SER A 66 27.80 -5.19 -15.26
C SER A 66 28.39 -6.09 -14.17
N ASP A 67 29.45 -5.63 -13.50
CA ASP A 67 30.25 -6.44 -12.58
C ASP A 67 29.73 -6.36 -11.13
N LEU A 68 29.00 -5.29 -10.80
CA LEU A 68 28.51 -5.01 -9.44
C LEU A 68 26.99 -5.19 -9.28
N ALA A 69 26.23 -5.27 -10.39
CA ALA A 69 24.77 -5.43 -10.36
C ALA A 69 24.29 -6.59 -9.47
N ASN A 70 25.07 -7.68 -9.40
CA ASN A 70 24.73 -8.88 -8.61
C ASN A 70 25.50 -9.00 -7.28
N ARG A 71 26.38 -8.05 -6.94
CA ARG A 71 27.33 -8.19 -5.80
C ARG A 71 27.39 -6.99 -4.87
N ALA A 72 27.03 -5.79 -5.32
CA ALA A 72 27.09 -4.59 -4.51
C ALA A 72 25.86 -3.71 -4.71
N GLY A 73 25.23 -3.32 -3.61
CA GLY A 73 24.20 -2.28 -3.60
C GLY A 73 22.80 -2.71 -4.06
N GLY A 74 22.58 -4.00 -4.37
CA GLY A 74 21.25 -4.52 -4.64
C GLY A 74 20.29 -4.25 -3.47
N GLN A 75 19.04 -3.94 -3.81
CA GLN A 75 17.96 -3.77 -2.85
C GLN A 75 16.72 -4.45 -3.39
N TRP A 76 15.83 -4.84 -2.48
CA TRP A 76 14.52 -5.36 -2.84
C TRP A 76 13.59 -4.22 -3.18
N HIS A 77 12.81 -4.38 -4.24
CA HIS A 77 11.76 -3.46 -4.66
C HIS A 77 10.45 -4.23 -4.60
N ILE A 78 9.49 -3.71 -3.82
CA ILE A 78 8.11 -4.16 -3.90
C ILE A 78 7.49 -3.42 -5.08
N GLU A 79 7.11 -4.16 -6.11
CA GLU A 79 6.46 -3.61 -7.29
C GLU A 79 4.97 -3.97 -7.30
N VAL A 80 4.15 -3.00 -7.71
CA VAL A 80 2.72 -3.19 -7.92
C VAL A 80 2.42 -3.11 -9.40
N GLY A 81 1.79 -4.15 -9.92
CA GLY A 81 1.38 -4.30 -11.30
C GLY A 81 -0.12 -4.15 -11.44
N HIS A 82 -0.56 -3.29 -12.35
CA HIS A 82 -1.97 -3.19 -12.73
C HIS A 82 -2.17 -3.72 -14.13
N GLN A 83 -3.07 -4.69 -14.26
CA GLN A 83 -3.53 -5.19 -15.53
C GLN A 83 -4.51 -4.19 -16.14
N LYS A 84 -4.15 -3.58 -17.27
CA LYS A 84 -5.10 -2.73 -18.00
C LYS A 84 -6.20 -3.59 -18.59
N SER A 85 -7.45 -3.12 -18.53
CA SER A 85 -8.53 -3.77 -19.28
C SER A 85 -8.21 -3.66 -20.77
N ILE A 86 -8.18 -4.80 -21.47
CA ILE A 86 -8.03 -4.84 -22.92
C ILE A 86 -9.18 -4.02 -23.51
N SER A 87 -8.87 -2.87 -24.11
CA SER A 87 -9.82 -2.18 -24.97
C SER A 87 -10.15 -3.14 -26.11
N SER A 88 -11.42 -3.45 -26.28
CA SER A 88 -11.94 -4.37 -27.28
C SER A 88 -11.52 -3.97 -28.70
N SER A 89 -10.41 -4.49 -29.18
CA SER A 89 -10.09 -4.61 -30.60
C SER A 89 -8.99 -5.65 -30.79
N ILE A 90 -9.43 -6.86 -31.17
CA ILE A 90 -8.73 -7.84 -32.01
C ILE A 90 -7.22 -7.99 -31.76
N ALA A 91 -6.80 -9.00 -30.98
CA ALA A 91 -5.72 -9.92 -31.32
C ALA A 91 -5.49 -10.97 -30.21
N GLU A 92 -5.23 -12.18 -30.68
CA GLU A 92 -4.79 -13.43 -30.05
C GLU A 92 -4.07 -13.34 -28.69
N ALA A 93 -4.50 -14.23 -27.78
CA ALA A 93 -3.76 -15.04 -26.79
C ALA A 93 -2.39 -14.56 -26.25
N SER A 94 -2.16 -13.27 -26.14
CA SER A 94 -1.02 -12.71 -25.41
C SER A 94 -1.46 -12.38 -23.99
N GLU A 95 -0.61 -12.70 -23.02
CA GLU A 95 -0.87 -12.29 -21.64
C GLU A 95 -1.02 -10.76 -21.59
N PRO A 96 -2.02 -10.25 -20.84
CA PRO A 96 -2.32 -8.83 -20.80
C PRO A 96 -1.12 -8.07 -20.21
N GLU A 97 -0.70 -7.00 -20.89
CA GLU A 97 0.43 -6.17 -20.47
C GLU A 97 0.16 -5.59 -19.07
N ILE A 98 1.08 -5.87 -18.13
CA ILE A 98 1.02 -5.36 -16.76
C ILE A 98 1.96 -4.18 -16.64
N SER A 99 1.41 -3.02 -16.28
CA SER A 99 2.20 -1.84 -15.96
C SER A 99 2.67 -1.95 -14.51
N TRP A 100 3.97 -2.20 -14.33
CA TRP A 100 4.61 -2.27 -13.01
C TRP A 100 5.15 -0.90 -12.59
N TYR A 101 5.12 -0.63 -11.29
CA TYR A 101 5.86 0.48 -10.69
C TYR A 101 6.39 0.07 -9.32
N CYS A 102 7.55 0.61 -8.95
CA CYS A 102 8.15 0.41 -7.64
C CYS A 102 7.38 1.24 -6.59
N GLN A 103 6.93 0.58 -5.53
CA GLN A 103 6.24 1.22 -4.41
C GLN A 103 7.20 1.55 -3.27
N VAL A 104 8.03 0.58 -2.89
CA VAL A 104 8.97 0.72 -1.78
C VAL A 104 10.19 -0.13 -2.05
N ALA A 105 11.35 0.40 -1.69
CA ALA A 105 12.60 -0.34 -1.71
C ALA A 105 13.10 -0.58 -0.27
N PHE A 106 13.73 -1.73 -0.03
CA PHE A 106 14.31 -2.07 1.26
C PHE A 106 15.53 -2.99 1.10
N LYS A 107 16.33 -3.12 2.17
CA LYS A 107 17.50 -4.00 2.24
C LYS A 107 17.34 -4.98 3.38
N GLU A 108 17.72 -6.24 3.18
CA GLU A 108 17.73 -7.26 4.23
C GLU A 108 18.84 -7.02 5.25
N SER A 109 19.98 -6.49 4.81
CA SER A 109 21.19 -6.33 5.63
C SER A 109 21.10 -5.19 6.66
N SER A 110 20.04 -4.38 6.59
CA SER A 110 19.86 -3.22 7.46
C SER A 110 18.82 -3.57 8.51
N GLU A 111 19.29 -3.98 9.68
CA GLU A 111 18.44 -4.12 10.86
C GLU A 111 17.91 -2.73 11.25
N PHE A 112 16.59 -2.63 11.48
CA PHE A 112 15.95 -1.42 11.98
C PHE A 112 15.63 -1.61 13.46
N GLY A 113 16.30 -0.84 14.30
CA GLY A 113 16.01 -0.79 15.73
C GLY A 113 14.80 0.08 16.05
N GLU A 114 14.34 0.03 17.29
CA GLU A 114 13.27 0.89 17.79
C GLU A 114 13.60 2.38 17.61
N GLU A 115 14.85 2.77 17.85
CA GLU A 115 15.32 4.15 17.66
C GLU A 115 15.16 4.59 16.19
N ASP A 116 15.56 3.76 15.22
CA ASP A 116 15.40 4.08 13.80
C ASP A 116 13.93 4.29 13.44
N ILE A 117 13.03 3.48 14.02
CA ILE A 117 11.58 3.62 13.83
C ILE A 117 11.09 4.94 14.43
N ILE A 118 11.53 5.31 15.63
CA ILE A 118 11.16 6.57 16.29
C ILE A 118 11.65 7.77 15.47
N TYR A 119 12.91 7.77 15.02
CA TYR A 119 13.47 8.85 14.20
C TYR A 119 12.75 8.96 12.85
N ALA A 120 12.50 7.84 12.17
CA ALA A 120 11.76 7.82 10.90
C ALA A 120 10.32 8.34 11.09
N SER A 121 9.64 7.90 12.15
CA SER A 121 8.30 8.34 12.50
C SER A 121 8.25 9.85 12.79
N PHE A 122 9.21 10.35 13.59
CA PHE A 122 9.36 11.77 13.87
C PHE A 122 9.53 12.58 12.57
N ALA A 123 10.43 12.14 11.69
CA ALA A 123 10.69 12.80 10.41
C ALA A 123 9.43 12.85 9.54
N VAL A 124 8.70 11.73 9.40
CA VAL A 124 7.46 11.68 8.61
C VAL A 124 6.37 12.56 9.22
N ALA A 125 6.21 12.54 10.55
CA ALA A 125 5.16 13.27 11.26
C ALA A 125 5.42 14.78 11.38
N HIS A 126 6.67 15.24 11.25
CA HIS A 126 7.06 16.65 11.40
C HIS A 126 7.57 17.31 10.12
N ARG A 127 7.60 16.58 9.00
CA ARG A 127 7.98 17.15 7.71
C ARG A 127 6.90 18.13 7.25
N ALA A 128 7.18 19.42 7.32
CA ALA A 128 6.24 20.46 6.90
C ALA A 128 6.12 20.60 5.36
N TYR A 129 5.24 21.51 4.93
CA TYR A 129 5.10 21.93 3.53
C TYR A 129 6.44 22.41 2.92
N PRO A 130 6.71 22.19 1.61
CA PRO A 130 5.84 21.61 0.58
C PRO A 130 5.81 20.09 0.49
N THR A 131 6.61 19.39 1.29
CA THR A 131 6.91 17.97 1.03
C THR A 131 6.24 16.98 1.99
N GLY A 132 5.62 17.47 3.07
CA GLY A 132 4.94 16.64 4.06
C GLY A 132 3.56 16.15 3.62
N PHE A 133 3.47 14.96 3.03
CA PHE A 133 2.16 14.37 2.67
C PHE A 133 1.22 14.25 3.89
N PHE A 134 1.70 13.65 4.99
CA PHE A 134 0.92 13.42 6.21
C PHE A 134 0.76 14.67 7.10
N TRP A 135 1.59 15.70 6.89
CA TRP A 135 1.44 16.98 7.60
C TRP A 135 0.25 17.78 7.07
N ASN A 136 0.04 17.73 5.75
CA ASN A 136 -0.94 18.55 5.05
C ASN A 136 -2.26 17.83 4.79
N ASN A 137 -2.33 16.52 4.95
CA ASN A 137 -3.50 15.73 4.60
C ASN A 137 -3.89 14.77 5.72
N ILE A 138 -5.19 14.64 5.95
CA ILE A 138 -5.74 13.49 6.66
C ILE A 138 -5.95 12.38 5.63
N THR A 139 -5.32 11.23 5.87
CA THR A 139 -5.56 10.00 5.11
C THR A 139 -5.96 8.89 6.05
N CYS A 140 -6.91 8.06 5.63
CA CYS A 140 -7.26 6.85 6.35
C CYS A 140 -7.65 5.78 5.34
N VAL A 141 -7.17 4.55 5.53
CA VAL A 141 -7.44 3.43 4.63
C VAL A 141 -8.00 2.28 5.45
N ARG A 142 -9.08 1.68 4.94
CA ARG A 142 -9.62 0.45 5.49
C ARG A 142 -9.88 -0.54 4.36
N ILE A 143 -9.39 -1.76 4.53
CA ILE A 143 -9.53 -2.85 3.57
C ILE A 143 -10.65 -3.77 4.04
N PHE A 144 -11.44 -4.26 3.09
CA PHE A 144 -12.58 -5.13 3.32
C PHE A 144 -12.48 -6.34 2.40
N THR A 145 -12.84 -7.52 2.91
CA THR A 145 -13.07 -8.71 2.07
C THR A 145 -14.45 -8.62 1.42
N VAL A 146 -14.54 -9.00 0.15
CA VAL A 146 -15.82 -9.15 -0.54
C VAL A 146 -16.39 -10.52 -0.14
N ASP A 147 -17.24 -10.51 0.87
CA ASP A 147 -18.07 -11.67 1.21
C ASP A 147 -19.37 -11.56 0.40
N ASP A 148 -19.38 -12.10 -0.83
CA ASP A 148 -20.63 -12.18 -1.60
C ASP A 148 -21.56 -13.23 -0.98
N ASP A 149 -22.86 -12.91 -0.91
CA ASP A 149 -23.95 -13.82 -0.53
C ASP A 149 -24.11 -15.02 -1.51
N LEU A 150 -23.35 -15.05 -2.62
CA LEU A 150 -23.45 -16.00 -3.72
C LEU A 150 -22.22 -16.92 -3.89
N GLY A 151 -21.45 -17.20 -2.83
CA GLY A 151 -20.51 -18.35 -2.82
C GLY A 151 -19.05 -18.06 -2.43
N ASN A 152 -18.66 -16.80 -2.21
CA ASN A 152 -17.28 -16.48 -1.79
C ASN A 152 -16.97 -16.92 -0.34
N GLN A 153 -17.98 -17.26 0.46
CA GLN A 153 -17.78 -17.83 1.79
C GLN A 153 -17.01 -19.18 1.76
N GLN A 154 -17.07 -19.92 0.65
CA GLN A 154 -16.34 -21.18 0.47
C GLN A 154 -14.88 -20.98 0.07
N LEU A 155 -14.48 -19.80 -0.43
CA LEU A 155 -13.09 -19.50 -0.71
C LEU A 155 -12.31 -19.27 0.60
N GLU A 156 -11.09 -19.81 0.65
CA GLU A 156 -10.11 -19.44 1.66
C GLU A 156 -9.96 -17.92 1.72
N ARG A 157 -9.87 -17.35 2.93
CA ARG A 157 -9.78 -15.89 3.11
C ARG A 157 -8.65 -15.26 2.29
N SER A 158 -7.52 -15.95 2.15
CA SER A 158 -6.38 -15.52 1.34
C SER A 158 -6.70 -15.38 -0.16
N LYS A 159 -7.73 -16.03 -0.68
CA LYS A 159 -8.11 -16.00 -2.09
C LYS A 159 -9.30 -15.08 -2.38
N ARG A 160 -9.93 -14.52 -1.35
CA ARG A 160 -11.10 -13.65 -1.52
C ARG A 160 -10.70 -12.32 -2.18
N PRO A 161 -11.51 -11.80 -3.11
CA PRO A 161 -11.39 -10.43 -3.56
C PRO A 161 -11.58 -9.46 -2.39
N MET A 162 -10.96 -8.29 -2.50
CA MET A 162 -10.99 -7.23 -1.52
C MET A 162 -11.30 -5.90 -2.20
N TYR A 163 -11.85 -4.97 -1.42
CA TYR A 163 -11.92 -3.56 -1.79
C TYR A 163 -11.35 -2.71 -0.66
N ARG A 164 -10.93 -1.49 -0.97
CA ARG A 164 -10.49 -0.52 0.03
C ARG A 164 -11.38 0.70 0.00
N ILE A 165 -11.64 1.25 1.18
CA ILE A 165 -12.16 2.60 1.34
C ILE A 165 -11.02 3.50 1.79
N ILE A 166 -10.87 4.65 1.14
CA ILE A 166 -9.79 5.61 1.36
C ILE A 166 -10.43 6.96 1.66
N LEU A 167 -10.13 7.54 2.81
CA LEU A 167 -10.31 8.96 3.07
C LEU A 167 -9.02 9.66 2.65
N HIS A 168 -9.13 10.72 1.85
CA HIS A 168 -8.04 11.63 1.57
C HIS A 168 -8.56 13.07 1.51
N GLY A 169 -8.10 13.91 2.43
CA GLY A 169 -8.58 15.30 2.53
C GLY A 169 -10.06 15.36 2.91
N ASN A 170 -10.90 15.80 1.97
CA ASN A 170 -12.36 15.85 2.11
C ASN A 170 -13.11 14.76 1.32
N GLU A 171 -12.42 13.86 0.62
CA GLU A 171 -13.05 12.83 -0.19
C GLU A 171 -12.93 11.45 0.44
N VAL A 172 -14.02 10.69 0.42
CA VAL A 172 -14.04 9.25 0.69
C VAL A 172 -14.23 8.52 -0.63
N LYS A 173 -13.25 7.68 -0.98
CA LYS A 173 -13.22 6.89 -2.22
C LYS A 173 -13.34 5.41 -1.91
N LYS A 174 -14.11 4.68 -2.71
CA LYS A 174 -14.11 3.22 -2.75
C LYS A 174 -13.30 2.78 -3.97
N SER A 175 -12.34 1.87 -3.77
CA SER A 175 -11.51 1.32 -4.84
C SER A 175 -11.62 -0.20 -4.85
N TYR A 176 -11.88 -0.74 -6.04
CA TYR A 176 -11.99 -2.17 -6.32
C TYR A 176 -11.26 -2.47 -7.64
N GLY A 177 -10.11 -3.13 -7.55
CA GLY A 177 -9.23 -3.34 -8.70
C GLY A 177 -8.82 -2.01 -9.34
N ALA A 178 -8.92 -1.92 -10.67
CA ALA A 178 -8.59 -0.72 -11.44
C ALA A 178 -9.65 0.41 -11.33
N GLN A 179 -10.80 0.17 -10.68
CA GLN A 179 -11.88 1.14 -10.56
C GLN A 179 -11.82 1.85 -9.22
N SER A 180 -12.07 3.16 -9.23
CA SER A 180 -12.24 3.96 -8.03
C SER A 180 -13.37 4.96 -8.23
N GLU A 181 -14.21 5.13 -7.22
CA GLU A 181 -15.32 6.08 -7.20
C GLU A 181 -15.29 6.90 -5.91
N VAL A 182 -15.66 8.18 -5.99
CA VAL A 182 -15.90 9.02 -4.81
C VAL A 182 -17.30 8.68 -4.29
N ILE A 183 -17.37 8.10 -3.09
CA ILE A 183 -18.65 7.71 -2.46
C ILE A 183 -19.20 8.79 -1.53
N LYS A 184 -18.35 9.74 -1.09
CA LYS A 184 -18.76 10.86 -0.24
C LYS A 184 -17.74 12.00 -0.32
N THR A 185 -18.24 13.23 -0.42
CA THR A 185 -17.44 14.45 -0.20
C THR A 185 -17.89 15.10 1.11
N LEU A 186 -16.93 15.50 1.94
CA LEU A 186 -17.14 15.97 3.30
C LEU A 186 -17.09 17.50 3.32
N GLY A 187 -18.18 18.14 3.76
CA GLY A 187 -18.29 19.59 3.78
C GLY A 187 -17.70 20.24 5.04
N SER A 188 -17.47 19.46 6.10
CA SER A 188 -16.99 19.96 7.39
C SER A 188 -16.08 18.97 8.11
N GLU A 189 -15.37 19.46 9.12
CA GLU A 189 -14.59 18.59 10.02
C GLU A 189 -15.47 17.63 10.80
N MET A 190 -16.66 18.08 11.23
CA MET A 190 -17.67 17.21 11.83
C MET A 190 -18.07 16.05 10.90
N ASP A 191 -18.27 16.31 9.61
CA ASP A 191 -18.55 15.24 8.63
C ASP A 191 -17.37 14.27 8.53
N ARG A 192 -16.15 14.78 8.61
CA ARG A 192 -14.92 13.98 8.57
C ARG A 192 -14.76 13.11 9.81
N ILE A 193 -15.04 13.62 11.01
CA ILE A 193 -15.07 12.84 12.26
C ILE A 193 -16.10 11.72 12.16
N ARG A 194 -17.32 12.02 11.70
CA ARG A 194 -18.36 11.02 11.50
C ARG A 194 -17.95 9.95 10.49
N ALA A 195 -17.33 10.34 9.38
CA ALA A 195 -16.80 9.38 8.41
C ALA A 195 -15.71 8.47 9.00
N LEU A 196 -14.72 9.05 9.70
CA LEU A 196 -13.66 8.30 10.39
C LEU A 196 -14.23 7.30 11.41
N ARG A 197 -15.28 7.68 12.13
CA ARG A 197 -15.96 6.81 13.08
C ARG A 197 -16.77 5.72 12.39
N ASP A 198 -17.69 6.11 11.53
CA ASP A 198 -18.74 5.23 11.04
C ASP A 198 -18.21 4.27 9.95
N ILE A 199 -17.28 4.75 9.11
CA ILE A 199 -16.73 3.98 7.98
C ILE A 199 -15.42 3.29 8.38
N PHE A 200 -14.52 4.00 9.04
CA PHE A 200 -13.17 3.50 9.35
C PHE A 200 -13.07 2.85 10.74
N GLY A 201 -14.10 3.00 11.59
CA GLY A 201 -14.12 2.40 12.93
C GLY A 201 -13.18 3.08 13.93
N ILE A 202 -12.74 4.31 13.65
CA ILE A 202 -11.89 5.07 14.58
C ILE A 202 -12.77 5.63 15.70
N LYS A 203 -12.37 5.40 16.94
CA LYS A 203 -13.10 5.86 18.13
C LYS A 203 -12.88 7.36 18.36
N LEU A 204 -13.57 8.21 17.58
CA LEU A 204 -13.60 9.67 17.74
C LEU A 204 -14.95 10.16 18.25
N GLN A 205 -14.91 11.17 19.10
CA GLN A 205 -16.08 11.90 19.60
C GLN A 205 -16.25 13.20 18.83
N ASP A 206 -17.50 13.69 18.71
CA ASP A 206 -17.79 14.94 18.00
C ASP A 206 -17.00 16.13 18.60
N LYS A 207 -16.72 16.11 19.91
CA LYS A 207 -15.92 17.14 20.60
C LYS A 207 -14.44 17.17 20.17
N ASP A 208 -13.93 16.10 19.57
CA ASP A 208 -12.52 15.99 19.18
C ASP A 208 -12.19 16.87 17.96
N GLU A 209 -13.22 17.43 17.31
CA GLU A 209 -13.10 18.41 16.21
C GLU A 209 -12.21 19.59 16.57
N ILE A 210 -12.17 19.99 17.84
CA ILE A 210 -11.36 21.12 18.29
C ILE A 210 -9.86 20.91 18.05
N HIS A 211 -9.38 19.67 18.01
CA HIS A 211 -7.96 19.35 17.95
C HIS A 211 -7.33 19.49 16.57
N ILE A 212 -8.14 19.57 15.50
CA ILE A 212 -7.63 19.82 14.15
C ILE A 212 -7.53 21.31 13.83
N LYS A 213 -8.16 22.18 14.62
CA LYS A 213 -8.19 23.63 14.38
C LYS A 213 -6.77 24.20 14.34
N GLY A 214 -6.49 25.00 13.31
CA GLY A 214 -5.18 25.61 13.08
C GLY A 214 -4.10 24.66 12.52
N ARG A 215 -4.42 23.37 12.29
CA ARG A 215 -3.51 22.44 11.61
C ARG A 215 -3.58 22.64 10.09
N ALA A 216 -2.47 22.38 9.41
CA ALA A 216 -2.39 22.47 7.95
C ALA A 216 -3.40 21.55 7.23
N ALA A 217 -3.70 20.39 7.83
CA ALA A 217 -4.66 19.41 7.31
C ALA A 217 -6.13 19.70 7.66
N ALA A 218 -6.42 20.81 8.35
CA ALA A 218 -7.79 21.25 8.56
C ALA A 218 -8.44 21.59 7.21
N LEU A 219 -9.69 21.17 7.03
CA LEU A 219 -10.50 21.55 5.89
C LEU A 219 -10.65 23.07 5.89
N LYS A 220 -10.26 23.68 4.77
CA LYS A 220 -10.56 25.08 4.51
C LYS A 220 -12.03 25.12 4.11
N LEU A 221 -12.85 25.71 4.96
CA LEU A 221 -14.19 26.12 4.56
C LEU A 221 -14.00 27.33 3.66
N ASP A 222 -14.56 27.27 2.46
CA ASP A 222 -14.68 28.43 1.57
C ASP A 222 -15.57 29.51 2.20
#